data_AF-A0A022QJZ7-F1
#
_entry.id   AF-A0A022QJZ7-F1
#
_cell.length_a   1.000
_cell.length_b   1.000
_cell.length_c   1.000
_cell.angle_alpha   90.00
_cell.angle_beta   90.00
_cell.angle_gamma   90.00
#
_symmetry.space_group_name_H-M   'P 1'
#
loop_
_entity.id
_entity.type
_entity.pdbx_description
1 polymer ?
#
loop_
_entity_poly.entity_id
_entity_poly.type
_entity_poly.pdbx_seq_one_letter_code
_entity_poly.pdbx_strand_id
1 'polypeptide(L)'
;MAAQTVEKIADAVEKVAEEVDKAAEGIAAGLPEGGLKKVVKFVEVLAEETAKDAQKVEDLMDKVEELDDKVEEFLNNKFNGTGKA
;
A
#
# COMPACT_ATOMS: atom_id res chain seq x y z
N MET A 1 -13.62 31.92 -12.28
CA MET A 1 -12.17 31.61 -12.44
C MET A 1 -11.71 30.61 -11.40
N ALA A 2 -11.90 30.84 -10.08
CA ALA A 2 -11.51 29.89 -9.04
C ALA A 2 -12.12 28.48 -9.18
N ALA A 3 -13.42 28.36 -9.50
CA ALA A 3 -14.08 27.06 -9.67
C ALA A 3 -13.47 26.20 -10.79
N GLN A 4 -13.16 26.80 -11.95
CA GLN A 4 -12.50 26.09 -13.07
C GLN A 4 -11.08 25.64 -12.72
N THR A 5 -10.38 26.39 -11.87
CA THR A 5 -9.06 25.98 -11.38
C THR A 5 -9.17 24.79 -10.44
N VAL A 6 -10.14 24.80 -9.52
CA VAL A 6 -10.40 23.68 -8.61
C VAL A 6 -10.79 22.42 -9.38
N GLU A 7 -11.65 22.56 -10.39
CA GLU A 7 -12.06 21.45 -11.25
C GLU A 7 -10.86 20.82 -11.99
N LYS A 8 -9.98 21.64 -12.57
CA LYS A 8 -8.74 21.14 -13.21
C LYS A 8 -7.80 20.44 -12.24
N ILE A 9 -7.72 20.91 -11.00
CA ILE A 9 -6.90 20.27 -9.97
C ILE A 9 -7.52 18.92 -9.57
N ALA A 10 -8.84 18.87 -9.38
CA ALA A 10 -9.54 17.63 -9.09
C ALA A 10 -9.37 16.60 -10.22
N ASP A 11 -9.52 17.02 -11.48
CA ASP A 11 -9.30 16.19 -12.68
C ASP A 11 -7.87 15.64 -12.76
N ALA A 12 -6.88 16.44 -12.33
CA ALA A 12 -5.48 16.00 -12.32
C ALA A 12 -5.22 15.00 -11.19
N VAL A 13 -5.78 15.24 -9.99
CA VAL A 13 -5.68 14.32 -8.85
C VAL A 13 -6.36 12.99 -9.17
N GLU A 14 -7.52 13.00 -9.83
CA GLU A 14 -8.23 11.79 -10.25
C GLU A 14 -7.41 10.96 -11.25
N LYS A 15 -6.81 11.59 -12.27
CA LYS A 15 -5.92 10.89 -13.21
C LYS A 15 -4.71 10.27 -12.52
N VAL A 16 -4.09 11.01 -11.59
CA VAL A 16 -2.94 10.49 -10.82
C VAL A 16 -3.35 9.30 -9.97
N ALA A 17 -4.51 9.39 -9.30
CA ALA A 17 -5.03 8.27 -8.51
C ALA A 17 -5.26 7.02 -9.37
N GLU A 18 -5.85 7.17 -10.56
CA GLU A 18 -6.09 6.07 -11.49
C GLU A 18 -4.78 5.42 -11.99
N GLU A 19 -3.75 6.21 -12.29
CA GLU A 19 -2.46 5.66 -12.72
C GLU A 19 -1.72 4.94 -11.59
N VAL A 20 -1.81 5.47 -10.36
CA VAL A 20 -1.24 4.83 -9.17
C VAL A 20 -1.92 3.49 -8.89
N ASP A 21 -3.24 3.42 -9.02
CA ASP A 21 -4.01 2.20 -8.80
C ASP A 21 -3.61 1.09 -9.79
N LYS A 22 -3.55 1.42 -11.09
CA LYS A 22 -3.07 0.50 -12.13
C LYS A 22 -1.64 0.01 -11.89
N ALA A 23 -0.75 0.90 -11.44
CA ALA A 23 0.63 0.53 -11.12
C ALA A 23 0.67 -0.45 -9.93
N ALA A 24 -0.13 -0.20 -8.89
CA ALA A 24 -0.24 -1.07 -7.73
C ALA A 24 -0.80 -2.46 -8.09
N GLU A 25 -1.87 -2.52 -8.90
CA GLU A 25 -2.41 -3.78 -9.42
C GLU A 25 -1.37 -4.58 -10.23
N GLY A 26 -0.60 -3.89 -11.09
CA GLY A 26 0.47 -4.51 -11.87
C GLY A 26 1.58 -5.12 -10.99
N ILE A 27 1.97 -4.41 -9.93
CA ILE A 27 2.94 -4.91 -8.94
C ILE A 27 2.36 -6.10 -8.18
N ALA A 28 1.10 -6.02 -7.73
CA ALA A 28 0.41 -7.09 -7.01
C ALA A 28 0.27 -8.37 -7.85
N ALA A 29 -0.09 -8.22 -9.13
CA ALA A 29 -0.23 -9.32 -10.08
C ALA A 29 1.11 -9.98 -10.41
N GLY A 30 2.19 -9.19 -10.50
CA GLY A 30 3.54 -9.65 -10.80
C GLY A 30 4.26 -10.35 -9.65
N LEU A 31 3.76 -10.23 -8.41
CA LEU A 31 4.37 -10.87 -7.25
C LEU A 31 4.12 -12.39 -7.23
N PRO A 32 5.18 -13.21 -7.04
CA PRO A 32 5.02 -14.64 -6.84
C PRO A 32 4.26 -14.92 -5.55
N GLU A 33 3.60 -16.07 -5.47
CA GLU A 33 2.93 -16.48 -4.24
C GLU A 33 3.93 -16.58 -3.09
N GLY A 34 3.60 -15.99 -1.94
CA GLY A 34 4.52 -15.91 -0.81
C GLY A 34 4.19 -14.76 0.13
N GLY A 35 5.12 -14.48 1.06
CA GLY A 35 4.95 -13.44 2.08
C GLY A 35 4.65 -12.06 1.51
N LEU A 36 5.37 -11.66 0.45
CA LEU A 36 5.18 -10.35 -0.19
C LEU A 36 3.79 -10.18 -0.81
N LYS A 37 3.25 -11.21 -1.48
CA LYS A 37 1.90 -11.17 -2.05
C LYS A 37 0.82 -11.10 -0.96
N LYS A 38 1.07 -11.70 0.22
CA LYS A 38 0.16 -11.58 1.37
C LYS A 38 0.17 -10.19 1.97
N VAL A 39 1.35 -9.55 2.07
CA VAL A 39 1.49 -8.16 2.54
C VAL A 39 0.74 -7.21 1.61
N VAL A 40 0.92 -7.31 0.29
CA VAL A 40 0.20 -6.44 -0.68
C VAL A 40 -1.31 -6.60 -0.58
N LYS A 41 -1.83 -7.84 -0.52
CA LYS A 41 -3.28 -8.08 -0.32
C LYS A 41 -3.82 -7.52 0.99
N PHE A 42 -3.01 -7.55 2.05
CA PHE A 42 -3.42 -7.00 3.33
C PHE A 42 -3.54 -5.48 3.26
N VAL A 43 -2.58 -4.79 2.64
CA VAL A 43 -2.64 -3.33 2.40
C VAL A 43 -3.86 -2.96 1.54
N GLU A 44 -4.18 -3.75 0.52
CA GLU A 44 -5.36 -3.53 -0.33
C GLU A 44 -6.67 -3.58 0.49
N VAL A 45 -6.87 -4.61 1.31
CA VAL A 45 -8.03 -4.73 2.21
C VAL A 45 -8.11 -3.55 3.17
N LEU A 46 -6.96 -3.10 3.69
CA LEU A 46 -6.89 -1.98 4.61
C LEU A 46 -7.24 -0.63 3.96
N ALA A 47 -6.75 -0.38 2.75
CA ALA A 47 -7.12 0.80 1.98
C ALA A 47 -8.63 0.82 1.69
N GLU A 48 -9.21 -0.33 1.36
CA GLU A 48 -10.64 -0.47 1.09
C GLU A 48 -11.52 -0.23 2.34
N GLU A 49 -11.07 -0.65 3.51
CA GLU A 49 -11.74 -0.36 4.78
C GLU A 49 -11.62 1.11 5.18
N THR A 50 -10.47 1.73 4.95
CA THR A 50 -10.20 3.13 5.30
C THR A 50 -10.96 4.10 4.41
N ALA A 51 -11.13 3.76 3.13
CA ALA A 51 -11.96 4.54 2.21
C ALA A 51 -13.45 4.58 2.64
N LYS A 52 -13.90 3.59 3.42
CA LYS A 52 -15.29 3.48 3.88
C LYS A 52 -15.55 4.23 5.19
N ASP A 53 -14.53 4.51 5.99
CA ASP A 53 -14.69 5.15 7.31
C ASP A 53 -13.43 5.91 7.76
N ALA A 54 -13.54 7.23 7.92
CA ALA A 54 -12.46 8.08 8.39
C ALA A 54 -12.02 7.79 9.83
N GLN A 55 -12.86 7.14 10.65
CA GLN A 55 -12.47 6.70 12.00
C GLN A 55 -11.53 5.50 11.97
N LYS A 56 -11.52 4.72 10.89
CA LYS A 56 -10.61 3.58 10.71
C LYS A 56 -9.19 3.98 10.32
N VAL A 57 -8.92 5.28 10.15
CA VAL A 57 -7.57 5.80 9.85
C VAL A 57 -6.61 5.50 11.01
N GLU A 58 -7.07 5.53 12.26
CA GLU A 58 -6.26 5.17 13.42
C GLU A 58 -5.91 3.67 13.41
N ASP A 59 -6.92 2.81 13.22
CA ASP A 59 -6.72 1.36 13.05
C ASP A 59 -5.81 1.00 11.87
N LEU A 60 -5.84 1.81 10.79
CA LEU A 60 -4.94 1.66 9.65
C LEU A 60 -3.49 1.95 10.05
N MET A 61 -3.25 3.04 10.79
CA MET A 61 -1.90 3.42 11.23
C MET A 61 -1.26 2.32 12.07
N ASP A 62 -2.00 1.79 13.06
CA ASP A 62 -1.52 0.70 13.92
C ASP A 62 -1.15 -0.56 13.10
N LYS A 63 -2.00 -0.92 12.13
CA LYS A 63 -1.74 -2.10 11.28
C LYS A 63 -0.60 -1.89 10.28
N VAL A 64 -0.35 -0.66 9.86
CA VAL A 64 0.79 -0.32 8.99
C VAL A 64 2.10 -0.41 9.79
N GLU A 65 2.13 0.03 11.04
CA GLU A 65 3.29 -0.17 11.92
C GLU A 65 3.57 -1.67 12.13
N GLU A 66 2.54 -2.48 12.42
CA GLU A 66 2.68 -3.93 12.54
C GLU A 66 3.17 -4.63 11.26
N LEU A 67 2.88 -4.06 10.08
CA LEU A 67 3.39 -4.57 8.80
C LEU A 67 4.86 -4.23 8.62
N ASP A 68 5.27 -3.02 8.99
CA ASP A 68 6.65 -2.56 8.88
C ASP A 68 7.57 -3.47 9.70
N ASP A 69 7.21 -3.74 10.96
CA ASP A 69 7.92 -4.68 11.83
C ASP A 69 8.04 -6.08 11.20
N LYS A 70 6.94 -6.61 10.66
CA LYS A 70 6.93 -7.94 10.01
C LYS A 70 7.80 -7.98 8.75
N VAL A 71 7.85 -6.88 7.99
CA VAL A 71 8.69 -6.76 6.79
C VAL A 71 10.16 -6.68 7.21
N GLU A 72 10.49 -5.89 8.22
CA GLU A 72 11.84 -5.82 8.78
C GLU A 72 12.31 -7.18 9.29
N GLU A 73 11.48 -7.88 10.09
CA GLU A 73 11.79 -9.24 10.55
C GLU A 73 12.01 -10.20 9.38
N PHE A 74 11.14 -10.15 8.36
CA PHE A 74 11.27 -11.01 7.17
C PHE A 74 12.58 -10.75 6.41
N LEU A 75 12.94 -9.48 6.21
CA LEU A 75 14.18 -9.09 5.53
C LEU A 75 15.40 -9.49 6.39
N ASN A 76 15.40 -9.15 7.68
CA ASN A 76 16.48 -9.49 8.60
C ASN A 76 16.72 -10.99 8.69
N ASN A 77 15.65 -11.80 8.77
CA ASN A 77 15.76 -13.25 8.82
C ASN A 77 16.28 -13.85 7.49
N LYS A 78 15.96 -13.22 6.35
CA LYS A 78 16.44 -13.63 5.02
C LYS A 78 17.90 -13.23 4.76
N PHE A 79 18.37 -12.11 5.32
CA PHE A 79 19.75 -11.63 5.16
C PHE A 79 20.73 -12.17 6.21
N ASN A 80 20.29 -12.53 7.42
CA ASN A 80 21.15 -13.17 8.43
C ASN A 80 21.39 -14.67 8.17
N GLY A 81 20.74 -15.27 7.17
CA GLY A 81 20.92 -16.68 6.76
C GLY A 81 22.11 -16.96 5.84
N THR A 82 22.82 -15.94 5.33
CA THR A 82 23.92 -16.11 4.35
C THR A 82 25.31 -15.71 4.87
N GLY A 83 25.51 -15.72 6.19
CA GLY A 83 26.76 -15.31 6.84
C GLY A 83 27.49 -16.38 7.67
N LYS A 84 27.09 -17.65 7.59
CA LYS A 84 27.83 -18.77 8.22
C LYS A 84 27.96 -19.95 7.27
N ALA A 85 28.94 -19.87 6.38
CA ALA A 85 29.60 -21.02 5.77
C ALA A 85 31.07 -20.65 5.55
#